data_AF-A0A4P8XW09-F1
#
_entry.id   AF-A0A4P8XW09-F1
#
_cell.length_a   1.000
_cell.length_b   1.000
_cell.length_c   1.000
_cell.angle_alpha   90.00
_cell.angle_beta   90.00
_cell.angle_gamma   90.00
#
_symmetry.space_group_name_H-M   'P 1'
#
loop_
_entity.id
_entity.type
_entity.pdbx_description
1 polymer ?
#
loop_
_entity_poly.entity_id
_entity_poly.type
_entity_poly.pdbx_seq_one_letter_code
_entity_poly.pdbx_strand_id
1 'polypeptide(L)'
;MKTLCKKSFGVFLAVLMLLSAVGVGSYSVFAANTDTEKSGATSASGDTVYFQNTANWSKVNAYMWNESKGNSSNKTWPGEAMTDEGDGVWSYDIKGEYDHIIFNNGSSQTGNIVYPGNSMIYKDGSWEVYDTSPLRITSFESDTKSPAYIGSAITLTTVTKSDTTGVQYQYSVNGQVISSYSSNNSCVWNPASSGDYTIRVDVKDNAGNQNFREMSFSIKDPSQEQKPVFLSSNPLTGKQIKTGTATNLSVNAAGGNTGTKLLFYKYVVKDPTGEQVNTAYYTLNKNYSFTATKTGTYTVDVSVQGSDNQTITQQLKFESTQNPTDPTEDTQPTSPSVTTPSKTDPTVTTPTTATEPSTPDPSKILGDVNGDGVLNIRDSALIQKKHTGFVIDSYDESVSDFNKDGKMNVKDAVAIQKFLAKAN
;
A
#
# COMPACT_ATOMS: atom_id res chain seq x y z
N MET A 1 25.16 19.69 -45.73
CA MET A 1 25.00 20.24 -44.36
C MET A 1 23.59 19.87 -43.91
N LYS A 2 23.40 18.74 -43.21
CA LYS A 2 23.13 18.64 -41.75
C LYS A 2 22.13 19.75 -41.29
N THR A 3 20.96 19.47 -40.73
CA THR A 3 20.74 18.59 -39.57
C THR A 3 19.24 18.22 -39.44
N LEU A 4 18.93 16.92 -39.28
CA LEU A 4 17.64 16.43 -38.78
C LEU A 4 17.75 16.21 -37.27
N CYS A 5 16.81 16.80 -36.53
CA CYS A 5 16.67 16.64 -35.08
C CYS A 5 15.79 15.40 -34.81
N LYS A 6 16.35 14.36 -34.19
CA LYS A 6 15.57 13.24 -33.61
C LYS A 6 15.72 13.28 -32.10
N LYS A 7 14.58 13.41 -31.42
CA LYS A 7 14.40 13.29 -29.98
C LYS A 7 14.73 11.85 -29.57
N SER A 8 15.65 11.69 -28.60
CA SER A 8 15.93 10.44 -27.92
C SER A 8 14.94 10.29 -26.75
N PHE A 9 14.18 9.19 -26.73
CA PHE A 9 13.38 8.75 -25.59
C PHE A 9 14.17 7.66 -24.83
N GLY A 10 14.08 7.71 -23.51
CA GLY A 10 15.02 7.09 -22.56
C GLY A 10 15.27 5.60 -22.72
N VAL A 11 16.56 5.26 -22.63
CA VAL A 11 17.06 3.90 -22.40
C VAL A 11 16.94 3.65 -20.89
N PHE A 12 16.22 2.59 -20.50
CA PHE A 12 16.28 2.06 -19.14
C PHE A 12 17.67 1.45 -18.93
N LEU A 13 18.44 2.07 -18.04
CA LEU A 13 19.79 1.64 -17.69
C LEU A 13 19.68 0.44 -16.75
N ALA A 14 20.02 -0.75 -17.22
CA ALA A 14 20.35 -1.87 -16.35
C ALA A 14 21.67 -1.52 -15.65
N VAL A 15 21.61 -1.16 -14.37
CA VAL A 15 22.80 -0.89 -13.56
C VAL A 15 23.47 -2.23 -13.26
N LEU A 16 24.46 -2.60 -14.07
CA LEU A 16 25.45 -3.62 -13.75
C LEU A 16 26.39 -3.03 -12.69
N MET A 17 26.14 -3.32 -11.40
CA MET A 17 27.06 -2.91 -10.33
C MET A 17 28.35 -3.74 -10.39
N LEU A 18 29.46 -3.07 -10.69
CA LEU A 18 30.81 -3.61 -10.54
C LEU A 18 31.11 -3.80 -9.04
N LEU A 19 31.34 -5.06 -8.69
CA LEU A 19 31.79 -5.52 -7.38
C LEU A 19 33.16 -4.90 -7.03
N SER A 20 33.24 -4.09 -5.97
CA SER A 20 34.51 -3.85 -5.28
C SER A 20 34.67 -4.89 -4.19
N ALA A 21 35.38 -5.96 -4.52
CA ALA A 21 35.69 -7.06 -3.60
C ALA A 21 36.67 -6.62 -2.51
N VAL A 22 36.28 -6.78 -1.25
CA VAL A 22 37.20 -7.24 -0.19
C VAL A 22 36.44 -8.21 0.70
N GLY A 23 36.63 -9.50 0.48
CA GLY A 23 35.97 -10.56 1.26
C GLY A 23 36.14 -11.91 0.58
N VAL A 24 37.17 -12.65 0.99
CA VAL A 24 37.49 -14.01 0.53
C VAL A 24 36.32 -14.95 0.80
N GLY A 25 35.59 -15.27 -0.26
CA GLY A 25 34.61 -16.34 -0.37
C GLY A 25 34.40 -16.57 -1.86
N SER A 26 34.58 -17.80 -2.34
CA SER A 26 34.48 -18.13 -3.76
C SER A 26 33.02 -17.95 -4.22
N TYR A 27 32.70 -16.79 -4.79
CA TYR A 27 31.44 -16.56 -5.46
C TYR A 27 31.57 -17.04 -6.92
N SER A 28 30.77 -18.01 -7.31
CA SER A 28 30.59 -18.37 -8.72
C SER A 28 29.80 -17.25 -9.39
N VAL A 29 30.51 -16.22 -9.86
CA VAL A 29 29.92 -15.17 -10.69
C VAL A 29 29.83 -15.75 -12.10
N PHE A 30 28.65 -16.19 -12.52
CA PHE A 30 28.39 -16.40 -13.95
C PHE A 30 28.35 -15.01 -14.59
N ALA A 31 29.51 -14.53 -15.04
CA ALA A 31 29.60 -13.37 -15.89
C ALA A 31 28.99 -13.74 -17.25
N ALA A 32 27.75 -13.31 -17.49
CA ALA A 32 27.22 -13.25 -18.84
C ALA A 32 28.03 -12.18 -19.60
N ASN A 33 28.82 -12.63 -20.57
CA ASN A 33 29.58 -11.77 -21.46
C ASN A 33 28.57 -10.95 -22.30
N THR A 34 28.37 -9.67 -21.98
CA THR A 34 27.34 -8.82 -22.62
C THR A 34 27.80 -8.09 -23.89
N ASP A 35 28.94 -8.44 -24.47
CA ASP A 35 29.30 -7.98 -25.80
C ASP A 35 29.17 -9.13 -26.81
N THR A 36 27.98 -9.26 -27.39
CA THR A 36 27.84 -9.94 -28.68
C THR A 36 26.77 -9.23 -29.49
N GLU A 37 27.19 -8.71 -30.64
CA GLU A 37 26.29 -8.21 -31.65
C GLU A 37 25.21 -9.24 -31.99
N LYS A 38 24.02 -8.73 -32.28
CA LYS A 38 22.82 -9.41 -32.73
C LYS A 38 23.09 -10.35 -33.92
N SER A 39 23.48 -11.58 -33.62
CA SER A 39 23.49 -12.73 -34.53
C SER A 39 22.52 -13.76 -33.94
N GLY A 40 21.51 -14.19 -34.71
CA GLY A 40 20.47 -15.10 -34.24
C GLY A 40 21.07 -16.39 -33.68
N ALA A 41 20.81 -16.68 -32.41
CA ALA A 41 21.20 -17.94 -31.81
C ALA A 41 20.34 -19.06 -32.39
N THR A 42 20.93 -20.22 -32.64
CA THR A 42 20.20 -21.46 -32.90
C THR A 42 20.21 -22.27 -31.62
N SER A 43 19.05 -22.76 -31.18
CA SER A 43 18.96 -23.61 -30.00
C SER A 43 19.74 -24.91 -30.20
N ALA A 44 20.21 -25.48 -29.11
CA ALA A 44 20.69 -26.86 -29.05
C ALA A 44 19.67 -27.75 -28.32
N SER A 45 19.72 -29.05 -28.59
CA SER A 45 18.92 -30.01 -27.82
C SER A 45 19.39 -30.03 -26.37
N GLY A 46 18.47 -29.84 -25.43
CA GLY A 46 18.76 -29.71 -24.01
C GLY A 46 18.80 -28.26 -23.50
N ASP A 47 18.67 -27.26 -24.38
CA ASP A 47 18.39 -25.89 -23.95
C ASP A 47 16.95 -25.78 -23.41
N THR A 48 16.74 -24.90 -22.43
CA THR A 48 15.42 -24.62 -21.88
C THR A 48 15.08 -23.14 -22.07
N VAL A 49 13.85 -22.86 -22.48
CA VAL A 49 13.28 -21.50 -22.51
C VAL A 49 12.09 -21.39 -21.60
N TYR A 50 11.86 -20.18 -21.12
CA TYR A 50 10.79 -19.85 -20.21
C TYR A 50 9.86 -18.79 -20.81
N PHE A 51 8.60 -18.82 -20.39
CA PHE A 51 7.58 -17.84 -20.78
C PHE A 51 6.78 -17.40 -19.57
N GLN A 52 6.72 -16.09 -19.33
CA GLN A 52 5.81 -15.51 -18.34
C GLN A 52 4.44 -15.29 -18.96
N ASN A 53 3.48 -16.12 -18.57
CA ASN A 53 2.10 -16.09 -19.03
C ASN A 53 1.29 -14.99 -18.33
N THR A 54 1.54 -13.73 -18.67
CA THR A 54 0.79 -12.57 -18.14
C THR A 54 -0.65 -12.50 -18.65
N ALA A 55 -0.98 -13.26 -19.69
CA ALA A 55 -2.32 -13.38 -20.27
C ALA A 55 -3.19 -14.44 -19.59
N ASN A 56 -2.69 -15.13 -18.55
CA ASN A 56 -3.41 -16.14 -17.77
C ASN A 56 -4.02 -17.28 -18.62
N TRP A 57 -3.30 -17.73 -19.66
CA TRP A 57 -3.74 -18.90 -20.43
C TRP A 57 -3.74 -20.15 -19.56
N SER A 58 -4.78 -20.98 -19.67
CA SER A 58 -4.89 -22.25 -18.94
C SER A 58 -3.96 -23.35 -19.44
N LYS A 59 -3.37 -23.16 -20.63
CA LYS A 59 -2.36 -24.03 -21.24
C LYS A 59 -1.44 -23.19 -22.11
N VAL A 60 -0.17 -23.57 -22.17
CA VAL A 60 0.83 -22.92 -23.02
C VAL A 60 1.56 -23.98 -23.84
N ASN A 61 1.77 -23.69 -25.12
CA ASN A 61 2.57 -24.48 -26.05
C ASN A 61 3.70 -23.61 -26.61
N ALA A 62 4.82 -24.24 -26.92
CA ALA A 62 5.94 -23.66 -27.65
C ALA A 62 5.98 -24.27 -29.06
N TYR A 63 5.78 -23.42 -30.07
CA TYR A 63 6.01 -23.77 -31.47
C TYR A 63 7.34 -23.18 -31.91
N MET A 64 8.30 -24.02 -32.28
CA MET A 64 9.64 -23.61 -32.70
C MET A 64 9.93 -24.08 -34.11
N TRP A 65 10.64 -23.26 -34.88
CA TRP A 65 11.08 -23.60 -36.23
C TRP A 65 12.48 -23.04 -36.51
N ASN A 66 13.10 -23.61 -37.53
CA ASN A 66 14.40 -23.18 -38.04
C ASN A 66 14.24 -22.58 -39.42
N GLU A 67 14.20 -21.26 -39.51
CA GLU A 67 14.10 -20.56 -40.79
C GLU A 67 15.40 -20.69 -41.59
N SER A 68 16.55 -20.73 -40.90
CA SER A 68 17.88 -20.80 -41.52
C SER A 68 18.25 -22.18 -42.09
N LYS A 69 17.62 -23.27 -41.63
CA LYS A 69 17.90 -24.67 -42.04
C LYS A 69 16.64 -25.39 -42.51
N GLY A 70 16.07 -24.93 -43.62
CA GLY A 70 15.06 -25.70 -44.37
C GLY A 70 13.68 -25.78 -43.73
N ASN A 71 13.34 -24.87 -42.82
CA ASN A 71 12.02 -24.71 -42.21
C ASN A 71 11.53 -25.95 -41.44
N SER A 72 12.44 -26.65 -40.76
CA SER A 72 12.07 -27.72 -39.83
C SER A 72 11.41 -27.13 -38.58
N SER A 73 10.38 -27.82 -38.07
CA SER A 73 9.67 -27.40 -36.85
C SER A 73 9.71 -28.48 -35.77
N ASN A 74 9.47 -28.10 -34.52
CA ASN A 74 9.41 -29.03 -33.40
C ASN A 74 8.18 -29.94 -33.44
N LYS A 75 7.07 -29.43 -33.98
CA LYS A 75 5.83 -30.18 -34.21
C LYS A 75 5.00 -29.49 -35.28
N THR A 76 3.85 -30.07 -35.62
CA THR A 76 2.76 -29.32 -36.25
C THR A 76 2.19 -28.31 -35.26
N TRP A 77 1.72 -27.17 -35.77
CA TRP A 77 0.96 -26.21 -34.96
C TRP A 77 -0.12 -26.92 -34.11
N PRO A 78 -0.25 -26.63 -32.79
CA PRO A 78 0.29 -25.50 -32.03
C PRO A 78 1.70 -25.69 -31.41
N GLY A 79 2.44 -26.72 -31.79
CA GLY A 79 3.74 -27.03 -31.18
C GLY A 79 3.63 -28.04 -30.04
N GLU A 80 4.63 -28.05 -29.16
CA GLU A 80 4.68 -28.93 -27.98
C GLU A 80 4.14 -28.22 -26.75
N ALA A 81 3.49 -28.98 -25.85
CA ALA A 81 3.02 -28.44 -24.58
C ALA A 81 4.20 -28.04 -23.68
N MET A 82 4.09 -26.91 -23.01
CA MET A 82 5.04 -26.45 -22.01
C MET A 82 4.69 -27.01 -20.62
N THR A 83 5.67 -27.00 -19.72
CA THR A 83 5.50 -27.40 -18.31
C THR A 83 5.17 -26.16 -17.47
N ASP A 84 4.16 -26.23 -16.61
CA ASP A 84 3.85 -25.16 -15.65
C ASP A 84 4.83 -25.22 -14.46
N GLU A 85 5.61 -24.15 -14.29
CA GLU A 85 6.60 -24.01 -13.22
C GLU A 85 6.01 -23.34 -11.96
N GLY A 86 4.75 -22.92 -12.00
CA GLY A 86 4.12 -22.06 -11.02
C GLY A 86 4.40 -20.57 -11.25
N ASP A 87 3.71 -19.70 -10.50
CA ASP A 87 3.82 -18.24 -10.58
C ASP A 87 3.64 -17.67 -12.01
N GLY A 88 2.87 -18.38 -12.83
CA GLY A 88 2.62 -18.02 -14.24
C GLY A 88 3.81 -18.22 -15.17
N VAL A 89 4.88 -18.88 -14.73
CA VAL A 89 6.04 -19.22 -15.58
C VAL A 89 5.84 -20.60 -16.18
N TRP A 90 6.13 -20.74 -17.47
CA TRP A 90 6.08 -22.00 -18.20
C TRP A 90 7.44 -22.30 -18.82
N SER A 91 7.90 -23.55 -18.79
CA SER A 91 9.19 -23.99 -19.34
C SER A 91 9.01 -24.92 -20.55
N TYR A 92 9.98 -24.91 -21.46
CA TYR A 92 10.07 -25.85 -22.57
C TYR A 92 11.51 -26.31 -22.77
N ASP A 93 11.73 -27.60 -22.60
CA ASP A 93 13.00 -28.26 -22.93
C ASP A 93 13.06 -28.54 -24.43
N ILE A 94 13.97 -27.87 -25.10
CA ILE A 94 14.09 -27.85 -26.54
C ILE A 94 14.74 -29.16 -27.03
N LYS A 95 14.10 -29.78 -28.02
CA LYS A 95 14.59 -30.99 -28.70
C LYS A 95 14.75 -30.71 -30.19
N GLY A 96 15.93 -30.26 -30.59
CA GLY A 96 16.26 -29.90 -31.95
C GLY A 96 17.01 -28.57 -32.03
N GLU A 97 17.23 -28.11 -33.26
CA GLU A 97 17.90 -26.85 -33.56
C GLU A 97 16.90 -25.88 -34.19
N TYR A 98 16.52 -24.82 -33.47
CA TYR A 98 15.53 -23.84 -33.89
C TYR A 98 16.05 -22.42 -33.63
N ASP A 99 15.71 -21.48 -34.50
CA ASP A 99 16.11 -20.07 -34.38
C ASP A 99 14.93 -19.13 -34.09
N HIS A 100 13.71 -19.66 -34.11
CA HIS A 100 12.49 -18.93 -33.80
C HIS A 100 11.52 -19.71 -32.92
N ILE A 101 10.68 -18.97 -32.18
CA ILE A 101 9.67 -19.49 -31.27
C ILE A 101 8.40 -18.62 -31.28
N ILE A 102 7.26 -19.28 -31.08
CA ILE A 102 5.96 -18.69 -30.74
C ILE A 102 5.44 -19.38 -29.48
N PHE A 103 5.03 -18.58 -28.49
CA PHE A 103 4.27 -19.06 -27.34
C PHE A 103 2.78 -18.88 -27.62
N ASN A 104 1.98 -19.91 -27.38
CA ASN A 104 0.56 -19.87 -27.72
C ASN A 104 -0.30 -20.78 -26.83
N ASN A 105 -1.62 -20.55 -26.81
CA ASN A 105 -2.58 -21.44 -26.15
C ASN A 105 -3.43 -22.25 -27.16
N GLY A 106 -3.05 -22.27 -28.43
CA GLY A 106 -3.80 -22.84 -29.55
C GLY A 106 -4.82 -21.89 -30.20
N SER A 107 -5.09 -20.74 -29.61
CA SER A 107 -6.00 -19.71 -30.15
C SER A 107 -5.36 -18.32 -30.19
N SER A 108 -4.76 -17.89 -29.08
CA SER A 108 -3.95 -16.68 -28.94
C SER A 108 -2.46 -17.04 -28.92
N GLN A 109 -1.62 -16.11 -29.36
CA GLN A 109 -0.19 -16.32 -29.50
C GLN A 109 0.62 -15.02 -29.41
N THR A 110 1.92 -15.15 -29.17
CA THR A 110 2.89 -14.09 -29.42
C THR A 110 3.12 -13.89 -30.92
N GLY A 111 3.85 -12.85 -31.30
CA GLY A 111 4.44 -12.77 -32.64
C GLY A 111 5.56 -13.80 -32.83
N ASN A 112 6.19 -13.77 -34.01
CA ASN A 112 7.40 -14.55 -34.29
C ASN A 112 8.57 -13.95 -33.52
N ILE A 113 9.14 -14.73 -32.60
CA ILE A 113 10.23 -14.28 -31.73
C ILE A 113 11.49 -15.04 -32.13
N VAL A 114 12.62 -14.33 -32.23
CA VAL A 114 13.93 -14.97 -32.42
C VAL A 114 14.36 -15.62 -31.11
N TYR A 115 14.87 -16.84 -31.19
CA TYR A 115 15.43 -17.56 -30.05
C TYR A 115 16.64 -16.80 -29.47
N PRO A 116 16.66 -16.50 -28.16
CA PRO A 116 17.66 -15.63 -27.55
C PRO A 116 18.90 -16.36 -27.04
N GLY A 117 18.87 -17.69 -26.98
CA GLY A 117 19.81 -18.50 -26.20
C GLY A 117 19.15 -19.21 -25.01
N ASN A 118 19.93 -20.07 -24.35
CA ASN A 118 19.48 -20.92 -23.27
C ASN A 118 19.15 -20.12 -21.99
N SER A 119 18.23 -20.62 -21.16
CA SER A 119 17.89 -20.06 -19.84
C SER A 119 17.38 -18.62 -19.89
N MET A 120 16.66 -18.27 -20.94
CA MET A 120 16.01 -16.97 -21.10
C MET A 120 14.50 -17.09 -20.86
N ILE A 121 13.91 -16.06 -20.25
CA ILE A 121 12.45 -15.92 -20.09
C ILE A 121 11.91 -14.83 -20.99
N TYR A 122 10.85 -15.14 -21.75
CA TYR A 122 10.11 -14.14 -22.51
C TYR A 122 8.96 -13.59 -21.67
N LYS A 123 8.96 -12.28 -21.45
CA LYS A 123 7.99 -11.57 -20.62
C LYS A 123 7.68 -10.21 -21.23
N ASP A 124 6.38 -9.89 -21.33
CA ASP A 124 5.87 -8.57 -21.76
C ASP A 124 6.51 -8.00 -23.04
N GLY A 125 6.84 -8.87 -23.99
CA GLY A 125 7.40 -8.47 -25.30
C GLY A 125 8.92 -8.52 -25.40
N SER A 126 9.64 -8.88 -24.33
CA SER A 126 11.11 -8.90 -24.28
C SER A 126 11.66 -10.17 -23.65
N TRP A 127 12.90 -10.51 -24.01
CA TRP A 127 13.68 -11.55 -23.36
C TRP A 127 14.47 -10.98 -22.16
N GLU A 128 14.45 -11.72 -21.06
CA GLU A 128 15.24 -11.46 -19.86
C GLU A 128 16.01 -12.73 -19.48
N VAL A 129 17.15 -12.59 -18.79
CA VAL A 129 17.86 -13.75 -18.22
C VAL A 129 16.97 -14.36 -17.14
N TYR A 130 16.79 -15.69 -17.19
CA TYR A 130 16.04 -16.41 -16.17
C TYR A 130 16.96 -17.05 -15.15
N ASP A 131 16.74 -16.75 -13.86
CA ASP A 131 17.48 -17.36 -12.77
C ASP A 131 17.01 -18.80 -12.54
N THR A 132 17.84 -19.76 -12.95
CA THR A 132 17.64 -21.21 -12.77
C THR A 132 18.34 -21.75 -11.53
N SER A 133 18.85 -20.88 -10.65
CA SER A 133 19.53 -21.30 -9.43
C SER A 133 18.60 -22.11 -8.51
N PRO A 134 19.10 -23.12 -7.78
CA PRO A 134 18.32 -23.91 -6.83
C PRO A 134 17.67 -23.09 -5.71
N LEU A 135 18.18 -21.89 -5.46
CA LEU A 135 17.57 -20.86 -4.62
C LEU A 135 17.52 -19.56 -5.41
N ARG A 136 16.30 -19.10 -5.68
CA ARG A 136 16.05 -17.90 -6.49
C ARG A 136 15.10 -16.93 -5.80
N ILE A 137 15.38 -15.64 -5.92
CA ILE A 137 14.50 -14.56 -5.46
C ILE A 137 13.56 -14.19 -6.61
N THR A 138 12.29 -14.60 -6.51
CA THR A 138 11.26 -14.31 -7.53
C THR A 138 10.67 -12.92 -7.37
N SER A 139 10.68 -12.36 -6.15
CA SER A 139 10.25 -10.99 -5.87
C SER A 139 10.99 -10.39 -4.68
N PHE A 140 11.34 -9.11 -4.78
CA PHE A 140 11.82 -8.30 -3.66
C PHE A 140 11.22 -6.91 -3.80
N GLU A 141 10.19 -6.63 -2.99
CA GLU A 141 9.34 -5.46 -3.15
C GLU A 141 9.20 -4.69 -1.83
N SER A 142 8.85 -3.42 -1.96
CA SER A 142 8.47 -2.55 -0.85
C SER A 142 6.99 -2.18 -0.94
N ASP A 143 6.34 -2.02 0.22
CA ASP A 143 4.98 -1.48 0.32
C ASP A 143 4.88 0.00 -0.05
N THR A 144 6.01 0.70 0.03
CA THR A 144 6.16 2.13 -0.26
C THR A 144 7.04 2.30 -1.49
N LYS A 145 6.62 3.11 -2.47
CA LYS A 145 7.43 3.41 -3.66
C LYS A 145 8.39 4.56 -3.40
N SER A 146 9.55 4.52 -4.06
CA SER A 146 10.53 5.61 -4.03
C SER A 146 10.03 6.81 -4.88
N PRO A 147 10.23 8.07 -4.42
CA PRO A 147 10.86 8.46 -3.16
C PRO A 147 9.91 8.34 -1.95
N ALA A 148 10.45 8.02 -0.78
CA ALA A 148 9.75 8.11 0.52
C ALA A 148 10.40 9.15 1.45
N TYR A 149 10.03 9.17 2.73
CA TYR A 149 10.44 10.20 3.68
C TYR A 149 11.06 9.62 4.94
N ILE A 150 11.90 10.43 5.61
CA ILE A 150 12.43 10.12 6.94
C ILE A 150 11.26 9.79 7.88
N GLY A 151 11.42 8.73 8.67
CA GLY A 151 10.42 8.28 9.65
C GLY A 151 9.25 7.49 9.05
N SER A 152 9.22 7.26 7.73
CA SER A 152 8.34 6.26 7.14
C SER A 152 8.68 4.86 7.65
N ALA A 153 7.68 4.00 7.80
CA ALA A 153 7.90 2.57 8.03
C ALA A 153 7.75 1.85 6.69
N ILE A 154 8.85 1.40 6.12
CA ILE A 154 8.88 0.75 4.79
C ILE A 154 8.96 -0.75 4.99
N THR A 155 7.89 -1.46 4.65
CA THR A 155 7.88 -2.93 4.72
C THR A 155 8.49 -3.50 3.45
N LEU A 156 9.57 -4.25 3.63
CA LEU A 156 10.26 -5.02 2.60
C LEU A 156 9.73 -6.46 2.63
N THR A 157 9.41 -7.02 1.48
CA THR A 157 8.92 -8.40 1.35
C THR A 157 9.68 -9.13 0.26
N THR A 158 10.11 -10.34 0.55
CA THR A 158 10.85 -11.19 -0.37
C THR A 158 10.08 -12.49 -0.61
N VAL A 159 10.01 -12.91 -1.88
CA VAL A 159 9.50 -14.22 -2.27
C VAL A 159 10.64 -14.98 -2.94
N THR A 160 10.81 -16.23 -2.52
CA THR A 160 11.84 -17.13 -3.07
C THR A 160 11.23 -18.45 -3.48
N LYS A 161 11.80 -19.07 -4.51
CA LYS A 161 11.63 -20.49 -4.82
C LYS A 161 12.92 -21.20 -4.46
N SER A 162 12.82 -22.29 -3.72
CA SER A 162 13.96 -23.14 -3.37
C SER A 162 13.62 -24.59 -3.66
N ASP A 163 14.59 -25.30 -4.21
CA ASP A 163 14.50 -26.75 -4.42
C ASP A 163 14.78 -27.52 -3.11
N THR A 164 15.09 -26.80 -2.03
CA THR A 164 15.35 -27.35 -0.70
C THR A 164 14.56 -26.61 0.40
N THR A 165 14.81 -26.95 1.66
CA THR A 165 14.10 -26.37 2.82
C THR A 165 15.01 -25.46 3.64
N GLY A 166 14.41 -24.70 4.56
CA GLY A 166 15.17 -23.90 5.53
C GLY A 166 15.71 -22.58 4.98
N VAL A 167 14.98 -21.94 4.07
CA VAL A 167 15.36 -20.61 3.54
C VAL A 167 15.39 -19.59 4.67
N GLN A 168 16.49 -18.83 4.74
CA GLN A 168 16.71 -17.73 5.66
C GLN A 168 17.01 -16.43 4.91
N TYR A 169 16.57 -15.31 5.46
CA TYR A 169 16.64 -13.98 4.85
C TYR A 169 17.38 -13.01 5.77
N GLN A 170 18.30 -12.23 5.20
CA GLN A 170 18.96 -11.10 5.84
C GLN A 170 18.71 -9.84 5.01
N TYR A 171 18.39 -8.73 5.68
CA TYR A 171 18.17 -7.44 5.03
C TYR A 171 19.24 -6.45 5.47
N SER A 172 19.78 -5.69 4.51
CA SER A 172 20.74 -4.64 4.77
C SER A 172 20.43 -3.36 3.99
N VAL A 173 20.90 -2.23 4.52
CA VAL A 173 20.75 -0.90 3.93
C VAL A 173 22.13 -0.25 3.91
N ASN A 174 22.62 0.11 2.72
CA ASN A 174 23.99 0.59 2.49
C ASN A 174 25.05 -0.33 3.13
N GLY A 175 24.83 -1.65 3.07
CA GLY A 175 25.70 -2.67 3.66
C GLY A 175 25.54 -2.89 5.16
N GLN A 176 24.75 -2.08 5.87
CA GLN A 176 24.45 -2.30 7.29
C GLN A 176 23.27 -3.24 7.47
N VAL A 177 23.46 -4.33 8.21
CA VAL A 177 22.40 -5.32 8.49
C VAL A 177 21.33 -4.70 9.39
N ILE A 178 20.10 -4.65 8.90
CA ILE A 178 18.92 -4.18 9.64
C ILE A 178 18.03 -5.34 10.13
N SER A 179 18.18 -6.52 9.55
CA SER A 179 17.55 -7.76 10.01
C SER A 179 18.48 -8.93 9.71
N SER A 180 18.89 -9.66 10.74
CA SER A 180 19.78 -10.83 10.59
C SER A 180 19.04 -12.04 10.01
N TYR A 181 19.80 -13.03 9.52
CA TYR A 181 19.25 -14.26 8.98
C TYR A 181 18.17 -14.88 9.88
N SER A 182 16.97 -15.02 9.33
CA SER A 182 15.82 -15.66 9.97
C SER A 182 14.89 -16.23 8.91
N SER A 183 13.91 -17.04 9.31
CA SER A 183 12.85 -17.52 8.41
C SER A 183 11.84 -16.43 8.01
N ASN A 184 11.97 -15.20 8.54
CA ASN A 184 11.07 -14.10 8.20
C ASN A 184 11.48 -13.53 6.83
N ASN A 185 10.62 -13.72 5.84
CA ASN A 185 10.77 -13.17 4.50
C ASN A 185 10.32 -11.70 4.37
N SER A 186 10.27 -10.99 5.50
CA SER A 186 9.87 -9.59 5.55
C SER A 186 10.59 -8.85 6.68
N CYS A 187 10.84 -7.57 6.46
CA CYS A 187 11.48 -6.65 7.39
C CYS A 187 10.85 -5.26 7.27
N VAL A 188 10.81 -4.49 8.36
CA VAL A 188 10.40 -3.09 8.33
C VAL A 188 11.66 -2.23 8.49
N TRP A 189 11.92 -1.37 7.53
CA TRP A 189 13.00 -0.39 7.54
C TRP A 189 12.46 1.02 7.85
N ASN A 190 13.07 1.68 8.82
CA ASN A 190 12.74 3.05 9.23
C ASN A 190 13.92 3.98 8.90
N PRO A 191 13.95 4.66 7.74
CA PRO A 191 15.03 5.57 7.39
C PRO A 191 15.11 6.75 8.36
N ALA A 192 16.32 7.00 8.87
CA ALA A 192 16.61 8.06 9.83
C ALA A 192 17.19 9.33 9.19
N SER A 193 17.59 9.29 7.91
CA SER A 193 18.21 10.41 7.21
C SER A 193 17.79 10.44 5.75
N SER A 194 17.78 11.64 5.15
CA SER A 194 17.53 11.79 3.71
C SER A 194 18.76 11.40 2.90
N GLY A 195 18.53 11.06 1.64
CA GLY A 195 19.57 10.60 0.71
C GLY A 195 19.13 9.36 -0.07
N ASP A 196 20.05 8.87 -0.89
CA ASP A 196 19.85 7.66 -1.67
C ASP A 196 20.44 6.46 -0.94
N TYR A 197 19.70 5.35 -1.00
CA TYR A 197 19.99 4.12 -0.30
C TYR A 197 19.94 2.93 -1.25
N THR A 198 20.87 2.00 -1.06
CA THR A 198 20.80 0.65 -1.61
C THR A 198 20.29 -0.29 -0.53
N ILE A 199 19.14 -0.89 -0.77
CA ILE A 199 18.54 -1.91 0.09
C ILE A 199 18.85 -3.26 -0.54
N ARG A 200 19.32 -4.21 0.25
CA ARG A 200 19.71 -5.55 -0.18
C ARG A 200 19.02 -6.61 0.65
N VAL A 201 18.58 -7.68 0.01
CA VAL A 201 18.22 -8.93 0.66
C VAL A 201 19.21 -10.02 0.25
N ASP A 202 19.75 -10.73 1.22
CA ASP A 202 20.55 -11.93 1.04
C ASP A 202 19.73 -13.13 1.53
N VAL A 203 19.66 -14.19 0.71
CA VAL A 203 18.94 -15.42 1.03
C VAL A 203 19.89 -16.60 1.00
N LYS A 204 19.67 -17.56 1.89
CA LYS A 204 20.39 -18.85 1.91
C LYS A 204 19.47 -20.00 2.30
N ASP A 205 19.79 -21.22 1.89
CA ASP A 205 19.08 -22.44 2.29
C ASP A 205 19.99 -23.41 3.06
N ASN A 206 19.43 -24.57 3.46
CA ASN A 206 20.18 -25.60 4.21
C ASN A 206 21.19 -26.37 3.36
N ALA A 207 21.08 -26.33 2.03
CA ALA A 207 22.05 -26.93 1.11
C ALA A 207 23.26 -26.01 0.87
N GLY A 208 23.23 -24.79 1.42
CA GLY A 208 24.30 -23.80 1.27
C GLY A 208 24.16 -22.97 0.00
N ASN A 209 23.05 -23.09 -0.74
CA ASN A 209 22.77 -22.19 -1.86
C ASN A 209 22.54 -20.78 -1.30
N GLN A 210 23.03 -19.77 -2.02
CA GLN A 210 22.88 -18.37 -1.65
C GLN A 210 22.48 -17.56 -2.88
N ASN A 211 21.69 -16.51 -2.65
CA ASN A 211 21.31 -15.56 -3.68
C ASN A 211 21.10 -14.19 -3.02
N PHE A 212 21.13 -13.11 -3.80
CA PHE A 212 20.86 -11.77 -3.27
C PHE A 212 20.18 -10.91 -4.32
N ARG A 213 19.45 -9.89 -3.87
CA ARG A 213 18.84 -8.88 -4.74
C ARG A 213 18.93 -7.52 -4.08
N GLU A 214 19.07 -6.49 -4.90
CA GLU A 214 19.16 -5.11 -4.45
C GLU A 214 18.07 -4.26 -5.09
N MET A 215 17.70 -3.18 -4.40
CA MET A 215 16.85 -2.13 -4.92
C MET A 215 17.34 -0.76 -4.44
N SER A 216 17.09 0.27 -5.23
CA SER A 216 17.45 1.65 -4.89
C SER A 216 16.25 2.40 -4.32
N PHE A 217 16.50 3.23 -3.31
CA PHE A 217 15.47 4.01 -2.64
C PHE A 217 15.96 5.43 -2.38
N SER A 218 15.14 6.43 -2.68
CA SER A 218 15.45 7.83 -2.36
C SER A 218 14.58 8.30 -1.20
N ILE A 219 15.21 8.83 -0.15
CA ILE A 219 14.55 9.31 1.06
C ILE A 219 14.67 10.83 1.14
N LYS A 220 13.53 11.49 1.31
CA LYS A 220 13.42 12.94 1.45
C LYS A 220 13.19 13.36 2.89
N ASP A 221 13.54 14.61 3.19
CA ASP A 221 13.24 15.22 4.47
C ASP A 221 11.83 15.86 4.44
N PRO A 222 10.87 15.35 5.23
CA PRO A 222 9.52 15.90 5.23
C PRO A 222 9.46 17.31 5.84
N SER A 223 10.48 17.79 6.58
CA SER A 223 10.49 19.14 7.12
C SER A 223 10.59 20.24 6.04
N GLN A 224 10.86 19.85 4.79
CA GLN A 224 10.93 20.76 3.65
C GLN A 224 9.63 20.76 2.83
N GLU A 225 8.67 19.88 3.14
CA GLU A 225 7.46 19.71 2.35
C GLU A 225 6.37 20.70 2.80
N GLN A 226 5.81 21.44 1.84
CA GLN A 226 4.69 22.35 2.10
C GLN A 226 3.38 21.60 2.33
N LYS A 227 3.13 20.52 1.57
CA LYS A 227 1.97 19.64 1.76
C LYS A 227 2.22 18.65 2.89
N PRO A 228 1.17 18.14 3.57
CA PRO A 228 1.32 17.04 4.51
C PRO A 228 1.88 15.78 3.86
N VAL A 229 2.59 14.98 4.65
CA VAL A 229 3.18 13.71 4.26
C VAL A 229 2.75 12.65 5.28
N PHE A 230 2.18 11.55 4.81
CA PHE A 230 1.93 10.38 5.63
C PHE A 230 3.22 9.57 5.76
N LEU A 231 3.65 9.28 6.99
CA LEU A 231 4.87 8.52 7.24
C LEU A 231 4.56 7.07 7.58
N SER A 232 3.71 6.85 8.57
CA SER A 232 3.36 5.51 9.04
C SER A 232 2.09 5.49 9.90
N SER A 233 1.62 4.30 10.23
CA SER A 233 0.60 4.07 11.24
C SER A 233 1.01 2.99 12.24
N ASN A 234 0.40 3.02 13.41
CA ASN A 234 0.43 1.91 14.35
C ASN A 234 -1.00 1.56 14.78
N PRO A 235 -1.51 0.34 14.55
CA PRO A 235 -0.85 -0.74 13.81
C PRO A 235 -0.59 -0.38 12.34
N LEU A 236 0.39 -1.05 11.73
CA LEU A 236 0.67 -0.92 10.30
C LEU A 236 -0.48 -1.47 9.47
N THR A 237 -0.67 -0.91 8.26
CA THR A 237 -1.59 -1.48 7.28
C THR A 237 -1.25 -2.95 6.98
N GLY A 238 -2.26 -3.77 6.72
CA GLY A 238 -2.15 -5.21 6.52
C GLY A 238 -2.03 -6.03 7.81
N LYS A 239 -1.94 -5.40 8.99
CA LYS A 239 -1.96 -6.13 10.27
C LYS A 239 -3.37 -6.63 10.60
N GLN A 240 -3.42 -7.77 11.27
CA GLN A 240 -4.65 -8.32 11.84
C GLN A 240 -5.09 -7.54 13.07
N ILE A 241 -6.40 -7.38 13.22
CA ILE A 241 -7.07 -6.80 14.38
C ILE A 241 -8.13 -7.79 14.89
N LYS A 242 -8.56 -7.63 16.14
CA LYS A 242 -9.51 -8.54 16.78
C LYS A 242 -10.93 -8.00 16.68
N THR A 243 -11.88 -8.84 16.25
CA THR A 243 -13.30 -8.51 16.29
C THR A 243 -13.76 -8.28 17.74
N GLY A 244 -14.59 -7.27 17.97
CA GLY A 244 -15.13 -6.88 19.28
C GLY A 244 -14.17 -6.13 20.19
N THR A 245 -12.90 -5.94 19.79
CA THR A 245 -11.90 -5.22 20.58
C THR A 245 -11.57 -3.86 19.95
N ALA A 246 -11.39 -2.84 20.79
CA ALA A 246 -10.96 -1.53 20.33
C ALA A 246 -9.54 -1.60 19.72
N THR A 247 -9.42 -1.14 18.48
CA THR A 247 -8.17 -0.95 17.77
C THR A 247 -7.75 0.50 17.91
N ASN A 248 -6.60 0.74 18.54
CA ASN A 248 -6.04 2.07 18.71
C ASN A 248 -5.06 2.37 17.59
N LEU A 249 -5.49 3.19 16.65
CA LEU A 249 -4.70 3.69 15.53
C LEU A 249 -3.96 4.97 15.93
N SER A 250 -2.65 4.99 15.72
CA SER A 250 -1.81 6.18 15.81
C SER A 250 -1.23 6.49 14.44
N VAL A 251 -1.35 7.73 13.99
CA VAL A 251 -0.82 8.18 12.70
C VAL A 251 0.45 8.99 12.93
N ASN A 252 1.49 8.67 12.17
CA ASN A 252 2.68 9.51 12.05
C ASN A 252 2.63 10.25 10.71
N ALA A 253 2.58 11.56 10.77
CA ALA A 253 2.59 12.44 9.60
C ALA A 253 3.49 13.64 9.86
N ALA A 254 4.05 14.19 8.80
CA ALA A 254 4.94 15.35 8.82
C ALA A 254 4.64 16.26 7.62
N GLY A 255 5.53 17.20 7.29
CA GLY A 255 5.27 18.19 6.25
C GLY A 255 4.26 19.24 6.71
N GLY A 256 3.47 19.77 5.77
CA GLY A 256 2.47 20.79 6.10
C GLY A 256 3.14 22.10 6.55
N ASN A 257 4.34 22.40 6.05
CA ASN A 257 5.16 23.53 6.50
C ASN A 257 4.67 24.89 5.97
N THR A 258 3.37 25.12 6.10
CA THR A 258 2.65 26.34 5.72
C THR A 258 1.84 26.84 6.91
N GLY A 259 1.64 28.16 7.01
CA GLY A 259 0.84 28.76 8.09
C GLY A 259 1.31 28.37 9.49
N THR A 260 0.37 27.86 10.30
CA THR A 260 0.65 27.44 11.70
C THR A 260 1.44 26.14 11.80
N LYS A 261 1.70 25.46 10.67
CA LYS A 261 2.36 24.15 10.59
C LYS A 261 1.63 23.03 11.35
N LEU A 262 0.36 23.26 11.70
CA LEU A 262 -0.48 22.26 12.32
C LEU A 262 -1.01 21.30 11.25
N LEU A 263 -1.12 20.03 11.64
CA LEU A 263 -1.74 18.97 10.86
C LEU A 263 -3.07 18.58 11.51
N PHE A 264 -4.11 18.50 10.68
CA PHE A 264 -5.46 18.12 11.07
C PHE A 264 -5.79 16.74 10.48
N TYR A 265 -6.37 15.86 11.29
CA TYR A 265 -6.61 14.46 10.95
C TYR A 265 -8.10 14.16 10.88
N LYS A 266 -8.53 13.51 9.79
CA LYS A 266 -9.89 12.96 9.63
C LYS A 266 -9.77 11.46 9.39
N TYR A 267 -10.64 10.68 10.02
CA TYR A 267 -10.68 9.22 9.91
C TYR A 267 -12.05 8.80 9.41
N VAL A 268 -12.09 7.95 8.38
CA VAL A 268 -13.31 7.32 7.88
C VAL A 268 -13.11 5.82 7.87
N VAL A 269 -13.86 5.09 8.69
CA VAL A 269 -13.81 3.63 8.78
C VAL A 269 -14.93 3.06 7.91
N LYS A 270 -14.56 2.16 7.01
CA LYS A 270 -15.51 1.33 6.26
C LYS A 270 -15.38 -0.11 6.68
N ASP A 271 -16.53 -0.75 6.83
CA ASP A 271 -16.60 -2.17 7.15
C ASP A 271 -16.32 -3.06 5.91
N PRO A 272 -16.34 -4.40 6.05
CA PRO A 272 -16.09 -5.32 4.94
C PRO A 272 -17.11 -5.24 3.80
N THR A 273 -18.28 -4.63 4.01
CA THR A 273 -19.27 -4.39 2.95
C THR A 273 -19.00 -3.08 2.20
N GLY A 274 -18.06 -2.26 2.69
CA GLY A 274 -17.74 -0.93 2.16
C GLY A 274 -18.57 0.19 2.79
N GLU A 275 -19.47 -0.12 3.73
CA GLU A 275 -20.31 0.86 4.40
C GLU A 275 -19.49 1.68 5.40
N GLN A 276 -19.68 3.00 5.40
CA GLN A 276 -19.04 3.89 6.38
C GLN A 276 -19.70 3.69 7.75
N VAL A 277 -18.95 3.13 8.69
CA VAL A 277 -19.45 2.80 10.03
C VAL A 277 -18.98 3.78 11.10
N ASN A 278 -17.95 4.58 10.82
CA ASN A 278 -17.47 5.61 11.74
C ASN A 278 -16.76 6.74 10.99
N THR A 279 -16.97 7.98 11.42
CA THR A 279 -16.24 9.16 10.94
C THR A 279 -15.83 10.03 12.11
N ALA A 280 -14.52 10.28 12.23
CA ALA A 280 -14.00 11.38 13.03
C ALA A 280 -13.62 12.53 12.10
N TYR A 281 -14.25 13.69 12.28
CA TYR A 281 -13.92 14.91 11.56
C TYR A 281 -12.57 15.48 11.99
N TYR A 282 -12.09 16.48 11.24
CA TYR A 282 -10.76 17.06 11.42
C TYR A 282 -10.49 17.45 12.87
N THR A 283 -9.45 16.82 13.44
CA THR A 283 -8.98 17.01 14.81
C THR A 283 -7.46 17.15 14.82
N LEU A 284 -6.89 17.80 15.85
CA LEU A 284 -5.45 17.79 16.08
C LEU A 284 -4.96 16.44 16.65
N ASN A 285 -5.88 15.56 17.06
CA ASN A 285 -5.53 14.26 17.60
C ASN A 285 -5.15 13.27 16.49
N LYS A 286 -3.87 12.92 16.44
CA LYS A 286 -3.32 11.90 15.54
C LYS A 286 -3.65 10.45 15.94
N ASN A 287 -4.29 10.27 17.10
CA ASN A 287 -4.74 8.97 17.59
C ASN A 287 -6.25 8.83 17.42
N TYR A 288 -6.68 7.65 17.00
CA TYR A 288 -8.07 7.32 16.76
C TYR A 288 -8.35 5.88 17.21
N SER A 289 -9.53 5.63 17.76
CA SER A 289 -9.93 4.30 18.22
C SER A 289 -11.23 3.89 17.54
N PHE A 290 -11.28 2.66 17.05
CA PHE A 290 -12.49 2.05 16.49
C PHE A 290 -12.58 0.57 16.86
N THR A 291 -13.78 0.03 16.87
CA THR A 291 -14.01 -1.39 17.17
C THR A 291 -14.56 -2.09 15.92
N ALA A 292 -13.87 -3.12 15.46
CA ALA A 292 -14.36 -3.96 14.37
C ALA A 292 -15.47 -4.89 14.90
N THR A 293 -16.68 -4.79 14.33
CA THR A 293 -17.86 -5.57 14.77
C THR A 293 -18.15 -6.78 13.89
N LYS A 294 -17.56 -6.82 12.69
CA LYS A 294 -17.67 -7.91 11.72
C LYS A 294 -16.30 -8.54 11.47
N THR A 295 -16.29 -9.77 10.98
CA THR A 295 -15.09 -10.38 10.40
C THR A 295 -14.87 -9.90 8.98
N GLY A 296 -13.62 -9.80 8.55
CA GLY A 296 -13.24 -9.39 7.21
C GLY A 296 -12.39 -8.13 7.19
N THR A 297 -12.11 -7.65 5.98
CA THR A 297 -11.23 -6.50 5.76
C THR A 297 -11.95 -5.18 6.05
N TYR A 298 -11.48 -4.44 7.05
CA TYR A 298 -11.84 -3.04 7.26
C TYR A 298 -10.88 -2.12 6.50
N THR A 299 -11.40 -0.99 6.02
CA THR A 299 -10.57 0.09 5.49
C THR A 299 -10.71 1.34 6.34
N VAL A 300 -9.60 2.04 6.55
CA VAL A 300 -9.57 3.33 7.25
C VAL A 300 -8.92 4.35 6.33
N ASP A 301 -9.73 5.26 5.80
CA ASP A 301 -9.21 6.42 5.05
C ASP A 301 -8.78 7.48 6.07
N VAL A 302 -7.47 7.73 6.14
CA VAL A 302 -6.86 8.75 7.00
C VAL A 302 -6.52 9.96 6.13
N SER A 303 -7.23 11.06 6.33
CA SER A 303 -6.90 12.34 5.69
C SER A 303 -6.07 13.20 6.64
N VAL A 304 -4.94 13.71 6.16
CA VAL A 304 -4.09 14.67 6.88
C VAL A 304 -4.08 15.97 6.10
N GLN A 305 -4.53 17.05 6.73
CA GLN A 305 -4.67 18.37 6.12
C GLN A 305 -3.72 19.37 6.79
N GLY A 306 -3.01 20.15 5.96
CA GLY A 306 -2.15 21.25 6.40
C GLY A 306 -2.93 22.54 6.61
N SER A 307 -2.27 23.56 7.13
CA SER A 307 -2.90 24.86 7.44
C SER A 307 -3.35 25.64 6.19
N ASP A 308 -2.80 25.30 5.04
CA ASP A 308 -3.18 25.83 3.71
C ASP A 308 -4.30 25.03 3.04
N ASN A 309 -4.95 24.11 3.77
CA ASN A 309 -5.97 23.18 3.29
C ASN A 309 -5.49 22.12 2.28
N GLN A 310 -4.18 22.00 2.02
CA GLN A 310 -3.68 20.87 1.25
C GLN A 310 -3.86 19.58 2.05
N THR A 311 -4.48 18.58 1.43
CA THR A 311 -4.82 17.32 2.07
C THR A 311 -4.19 16.15 1.34
N ILE A 312 -3.63 15.22 2.09
CA ILE A 312 -3.35 13.86 1.63
C ILE A 312 -4.36 12.90 2.24
N THR A 313 -4.63 11.80 1.57
CA THR A 313 -5.43 10.71 2.12
C THR A 313 -4.69 9.40 1.91
N GLN A 314 -4.46 8.67 3.00
CA GLN A 314 -3.91 7.32 2.97
C GLN A 314 -4.99 6.34 3.38
N GLN A 315 -5.20 5.31 2.57
CA GLN A 315 -6.06 4.19 2.96
C GLN A 315 -5.22 3.13 3.67
N LEU A 316 -5.67 2.73 4.86
CA LEU A 316 -5.13 1.63 5.64
C LEU A 316 -6.10 0.44 5.56
N LYS A 317 -5.57 -0.78 5.56
CA LYS A 317 -6.36 -2.01 5.54
C LYS A 317 -6.06 -2.84 6.78
N PHE A 318 -7.08 -3.36 7.45
CA PHE A 318 -6.93 -4.23 8.60
C PHE A 318 -7.83 -5.45 8.47
N GLU A 319 -7.29 -6.63 8.72
CA GLU A 319 -8.06 -7.86 8.66
C GLU A 319 -8.62 -8.18 10.06
N SER A 320 -9.95 -8.11 10.21
CA SER A 320 -10.64 -8.44 11.46
C SER A 320 -10.96 -9.93 11.50
N THR A 321 -10.31 -10.65 12.42
CA THR A 321 -10.58 -12.07 12.66
C THR A 321 -11.19 -12.28 14.04
N GLN A 322 -12.08 -13.27 14.16
CA GLN A 322 -12.55 -13.69 15.49
C GLN A 322 -11.38 -14.29 16.26
N ASN A 323 -11.42 -14.15 17.58
CA ASN A 323 -10.65 -15.03 18.44
C ASN A 323 -11.21 -16.46 18.24
N PRO A 324 -10.42 -17.54 18.25
CA PRO A 324 -10.97 -18.88 18.34
C PRO A 324 -11.86 -18.93 19.59
N THR A 325 -13.16 -19.07 19.39
CA THR A 325 -14.09 -19.44 20.45
C THR A 325 -13.74 -20.85 20.89
N ASP A 326 -13.35 -20.99 22.16
CA ASP A 326 -13.41 -22.25 22.89
C ASP A 326 -14.84 -22.82 22.72
N PRO A 327 -15.03 -24.12 22.40
CA PRO A 327 -16.31 -24.60 21.93
C PRO A 327 -17.33 -24.71 23.07
N THR A 328 -18.45 -24.01 22.89
CA THR A 328 -19.81 -24.35 23.36
C THR A 328 -19.98 -24.66 24.85
N GLU A 329 -20.40 -23.65 25.63
CA GLU A 329 -21.21 -23.89 26.82
C GLU A 329 -22.68 -23.99 26.38
N ASP A 330 -23.21 -25.20 26.46
CA ASP A 330 -24.58 -25.60 26.13
C ASP A 330 -25.52 -25.13 27.25
N THR A 331 -26.44 -24.21 26.96
CA THR A 331 -27.54 -23.89 27.87
C THR A 331 -28.88 -24.28 27.24
N GLN A 332 -29.35 -25.45 27.68
CA GLN A 332 -30.70 -26.00 27.59
C GLN A 332 -31.76 -25.04 28.22
N PRO A 333 -33.03 -25.03 27.76
CA PRO A 333 -33.99 -23.98 28.10
C PRO A 333 -34.77 -24.25 29.40
N THR A 334 -35.11 -23.19 30.13
CA THR A 334 -36.17 -23.19 31.15
C THR A 334 -37.22 -22.11 30.89
N SER A 335 -38.47 -22.52 31.11
CA SER A 335 -39.77 -21.93 30.77
C SER A 335 -40.19 -20.76 31.70
N PRO A 336 -41.38 -20.12 31.54
CA PRO A 336 -41.52 -18.66 31.58
C PRO A 336 -42.08 -18.14 32.91
N SER A 337 -41.96 -16.84 33.14
CA SER A 337 -42.90 -16.14 34.04
C SER A 337 -43.40 -14.84 33.41
N VAL A 338 -44.72 -14.76 33.42
CA VAL A 338 -45.60 -13.71 32.91
C VAL A 338 -45.55 -12.49 33.82
N THR A 339 -45.52 -11.29 33.23
CA THR A 339 -46.39 -10.15 33.59
C THR A 339 -46.44 -9.15 32.43
N THR A 340 -47.61 -9.05 31.80
CA THR A 340 -48.09 -7.92 30.96
C THR A 340 -48.93 -6.97 31.83
N PRO A 341 -49.41 -5.80 31.36
CA PRO A 341 -48.96 -4.89 30.29
C PRO A 341 -48.96 -3.40 30.71
N SER A 342 -48.35 -2.50 29.92
CA SER A 342 -49.00 -1.21 29.65
C SER A 342 -48.61 -0.69 28.26
N LYS A 343 -49.65 -0.32 27.51
CA LYS A 343 -49.64 0.17 26.13
C LYS A 343 -49.97 1.65 26.15
N THR A 344 -49.21 2.46 25.43
CA THR A 344 -49.73 3.64 24.71
C THR A 344 -48.86 3.93 23.49
N ASP A 345 -49.56 4.27 22.40
CA ASP A 345 -49.12 4.48 21.02
C ASP A 345 -48.11 5.63 20.81
N PRO A 346 -47.44 5.69 19.62
CA PRO A 346 -46.54 6.77 19.25
C PRO A 346 -47.31 8.03 18.85
N THR A 347 -46.90 9.17 19.38
CA THR A 347 -47.41 10.49 18.96
C THR A 347 -46.46 11.09 17.93
N VAL A 348 -46.97 11.30 16.73
CA VAL A 348 -46.41 12.16 15.68
C VAL A 348 -46.47 13.61 16.15
N THR A 349 -45.35 14.35 16.07
CA THR A 349 -45.37 15.82 16.10
C THR A 349 -44.55 16.40 14.95
N THR A 350 -45.18 17.40 14.33
CA THR A 350 -44.90 18.20 13.14
C THR A 350 -43.77 19.24 13.39
N PRO A 351 -43.27 19.96 12.37
CA PRO A 351 -41.98 20.66 12.39
C PRO A 351 -42.00 21.95 13.21
N THR A 352 -40.88 22.22 13.88
CA THR A 352 -40.70 23.39 14.74
C THR A 352 -40.43 24.66 13.92
N THR A 353 -41.26 25.65 14.18
CA THR A 353 -41.27 27.05 13.78
C THR A 353 -39.94 27.77 14.00
N ALA A 354 -39.58 28.66 13.07
CA ALA A 354 -38.47 29.60 13.18
C ALA A 354 -38.68 30.58 14.35
N THR A 355 -37.66 30.77 15.18
CA THR A 355 -37.68 31.73 16.30
C THR A 355 -37.05 33.05 15.87
N GLU A 356 -37.68 34.14 16.31
CA GLU A 356 -37.32 35.55 16.06
C GLU A 356 -35.99 35.97 16.74
N PRO A 357 -35.26 36.98 16.23
CA PRO A 357 -33.92 37.33 16.73
C PRO A 357 -33.98 37.96 18.14
N SER A 358 -33.34 37.34 19.13
CA SER A 358 -33.13 37.95 20.44
C SER A 358 -31.89 38.85 20.43
N THR A 359 -32.04 40.10 20.86
CA THR A 359 -30.93 41.03 21.11
C THR A 359 -29.99 40.51 22.22
N PRO A 360 -28.65 40.48 22.02
CA PRO A 360 -27.71 39.96 23.02
C PRO A 360 -27.55 40.91 24.22
N ASP A 361 -27.49 40.31 25.42
CA ASP A 361 -27.18 40.95 26.70
C ASP A 361 -25.75 41.57 26.63
N PRO A 362 -25.57 42.88 26.92
CA PRO A 362 -24.28 43.56 26.83
C PRO A 362 -23.20 43.06 27.81
N SER A 363 -23.53 42.13 28.71
CA SER A 363 -22.57 41.48 29.61
C SER A 363 -21.90 40.22 29.02
N LYS A 364 -22.35 39.72 27.86
CA LYS A 364 -21.86 38.46 27.26
C LYS A 364 -21.01 38.69 26.00
N ILE A 365 -19.99 37.86 25.80
CA ILE A 365 -19.14 37.89 24.60
C ILE A 365 -19.81 37.08 23.49
N LEU A 366 -20.07 37.72 22.34
CA LEU A 366 -20.64 37.04 21.18
C LEU A 366 -19.68 35.94 20.68
N GLY A 367 -20.18 34.70 20.58
CA GLY A 367 -19.42 33.52 20.21
C GLY A 367 -18.78 32.76 21.38
N ASP A 368 -18.77 33.29 22.60
CA ASP A 368 -18.32 32.57 23.81
C ASP A 368 -19.45 31.68 24.33
N VAL A 369 -19.63 30.52 23.70
CA VAL A 369 -20.75 29.62 23.99
C VAL A 369 -20.56 28.82 25.27
N ASN A 370 -19.38 28.85 25.88
CA ASN A 370 -19.10 28.10 27.11
C ASN A 370 -19.14 28.98 28.37
N GLY A 371 -19.13 30.31 28.21
CA GLY A 371 -19.24 31.29 29.28
C GLY A 371 -17.95 31.50 30.08
N ASP A 372 -16.78 31.15 29.52
CA ASP A 372 -15.48 31.28 30.17
C ASP A 372 -14.87 32.69 30.06
N GLY A 373 -15.54 33.59 29.35
CA GLY A 373 -15.13 34.97 29.15
C GLY A 373 -14.07 35.13 28.05
N VAL A 374 -13.79 34.08 27.25
CA VAL A 374 -12.74 34.08 26.23
C VAL A 374 -13.25 33.45 24.93
N LEU A 375 -13.47 34.28 23.90
CA LEU A 375 -13.75 33.78 22.54
C LEU A 375 -12.53 33.06 21.95
N ASN A 376 -12.61 31.74 21.78
CA ASN A 376 -11.51 30.93 21.25
C ASN A 376 -11.98 29.70 20.44
N ILE A 377 -11.05 28.82 20.06
CA ILE A 377 -11.34 27.66 19.21
C ILE A 377 -12.24 26.61 19.90
N ARG A 378 -12.28 26.60 21.24
CA ARG A 378 -13.15 25.69 22.01
C ARG A 378 -14.62 26.02 21.78
N ASP A 379 -14.96 27.29 21.64
CA ASP A 379 -16.34 27.72 21.40
C ASP A 379 -16.83 27.30 20.02
N SER A 380 -15.96 27.45 19.01
CA SER A 380 -16.19 26.92 17.66
C SER A 380 -16.42 25.40 17.68
N ALA A 381 -15.68 24.66 18.51
CA ALA A 381 -15.87 23.21 18.63
C ALA A 381 -17.18 22.84 19.35
N LEU A 382 -17.64 23.65 20.32
CA LEU A 382 -18.89 23.42 21.03
C LEU A 382 -20.12 23.68 20.14
N ILE A 383 -20.09 24.72 19.30
CA ILE A 383 -21.14 24.96 18.29
C ILE A 383 -21.27 23.75 17.34
N GLN A 384 -20.13 23.20 16.89
CA GLN A 384 -20.11 22.01 16.05
C GLN A 384 -20.70 20.79 16.76
N LYS A 385 -20.30 20.54 18.02
CA LYS A 385 -20.82 19.44 18.83
C LYS A 385 -22.33 19.55 19.05
N LYS A 386 -22.83 20.75 19.37
CA LYS A 386 -24.25 21.03 19.59
C LYS A 386 -25.07 20.76 18.33
N HIS A 387 -24.57 21.21 17.17
CA HIS A 387 -25.22 20.96 15.88
C HIS A 387 -25.32 19.46 15.54
N THR A 388 -24.37 18.65 16.02
CA THR A 388 -24.36 17.20 15.83
C THR A 388 -25.17 16.40 16.87
N GLY A 389 -25.87 17.07 17.79
CA GLY A 389 -26.71 16.41 18.80
C GLY A 389 -25.93 15.75 19.94
N PHE A 390 -24.65 16.09 20.12
CA PHE A 390 -23.90 15.66 21.30
C PHE A 390 -24.44 16.33 22.57
N VAL A 391 -24.46 15.60 23.68
CA VAL A 391 -24.75 16.16 24.99
C VAL A 391 -23.60 17.08 25.40
N ILE A 392 -23.93 18.32 25.77
CA ILE A 392 -22.98 19.33 26.23
C ILE A 392 -23.50 19.87 27.56
N ASP A 393 -22.67 19.86 28.60
CA ASP A 393 -23.07 20.23 29.97
C ASP A 393 -23.27 21.75 30.15
N SER A 394 -22.57 22.57 29.36
CA SER A 394 -22.69 24.03 29.36
C SER A 394 -22.66 24.55 27.92
N TYR A 395 -23.73 25.23 27.49
CA TYR A 395 -23.84 25.85 26.17
C TYR A 395 -24.80 27.03 26.21
N ASP A 396 -24.31 28.23 25.89
CA ASP A 396 -25.13 29.43 25.79
C ASP A 396 -25.60 29.66 24.34
N GLU A 397 -26.87 29.35 24.07
CA GLU A 397 -27.49 29.53 22.75
C GLU A 397 -27.59 31.00 22.36
N SER A 398 -27.70 31.92 23.33
CA SER A 398 -27.95 33.36 23.09
C SER A 398 -26.78 34.09 22.42
N VAL A 399 -25.57 33.50 22.45
CA VAL A 399 -24.35 34.05 21.86
C VAL A 399 -23.79 33.19 20.73
N SER A 400 -24.51 32.14 20.32
CA SER A 400 -23.98 31.14 19.39
C SER A 400 -24.19 31.46 17.90
N ASP A 401 -25.11 32.38 17.56
CA ASP A 401 -25.26 32.95 16.20
C ASP A 401 -24.20 34.04 15.97
N PHE A 402 -22.96 33.61 15.76
CA PHE A 402 -21.82 34.52 15.60
C PHE A 402 -21.88 35.31 14.29
N ASN A 403 -22.39 34.70 13.22
CA ASN A 403 -22.46 35.35 11.91
C ASN A 403 -23.73 36.21 11.73
N LYS A 404 -24.66 36.16 12.68
CA LYS A 404 -25.93 36.91 12.74
C LYS A 404 -26.86 36.59 11.56
N ASP A 405 -26.86 35.35 11.09
CA ASP A 405 -27.73 34.88 10.00
C ASP A 405 -29.05 34.29 10.51
N GLY A 406 -29.28 34.33 11.83
CA GLY A 406 -30.47 33.81 12.49
C GLY A 406 -30.47 32.29 12.64
N LYS A 407 -29.37 31.59 12.31
CA LYS A 407 -29.27 30.13 12.41
C LYS A 407 -28.00 29.72 13.13
N MET A 408 -28.14 29.18 14.33
CA MET A 408 -27.03 28.62 15.12
C MET A 408 -26.55 27.29 14.52
N ASN A 409 -25.50 27.32 13.69
CA ASN A 409 -25.01 26.15 12.97
C ASN A 409 -23.49 26.19 12.72
N VAL A 410 -22.98 25.21 11.97
CA VAL A 410 -21.54 25.12 11.66
C VAL A 410 -20.96 26.36 10.98
N LYS A 411 -21.79 27.19 10.32
CA LYS A 411 -21.36 28.48 9.74
C LYS A 411 -20.89 29.46 10.81
N ASP A 412 -21.47 29.43 12.02
CA ASP A 412 -21.03 30.25 13.14
C ASP A 412 -19.68 29.79 13.66
N ALA A 413 -19.51 28.46 13.78
CA ALA A 413 -18.23 27.87 14.14
C ALA A 413 -17.11 28.27 13.17
N VAL A 414 -17.40 28.27 11.86
CA VAL A 414 -16.47 28.71 10.80
C VAL A 414 -16.21 30.22 10.88
N ALA A 415 -17.22 31.03 11.20
CA ALA A 415 -17.07 32.47 11.33
C ALA A 415 -16.19 32.85 12.53
N ILE A 416 -16.30 32.15 13.67
CA ILE A 416 -15.39 32.29 14.82
C ILE A 416 -13.95 31.95 14.40
N GLN A 417 -13.74 30.82 13.71
CA GLN A 417 -12.40 30.43 13.24
C GLN A 417 -11.78 31.51 12.32
N LYS A 418 -12.57 32.07 11.41
CA LYS A 418 -12.14 33.16 10.52
C LYS A 418 -11.84 34.45 11.28
N PHE A 419 -12.59 34.76 12.33
CA PHE A 419 -12.35 35.92 13.17
C PHE A 419 -11.03 35.79 13.93
N LEU A 420 -10.81 34.63 14.59
CA LEU A 420 -9.59 34.34 15.33
C LEU A 420 -8.35 34.32 14.43
N ALA A 421 -8.48 33.88 13.18
CA ALA A 421 -7.40 33.88 12.20
C ALA A 421 -7.00 35.29 11.72
N LYS A 422 -7.86 36.31 11.88
CA LYS A 422 -7.57 37.71 11.52
C LYS A 422 -7.06 38.54 12.71
N ALA A 423 -7.20 38.02 13.93
CA ALA A 423 -6.80 38.70 15.16
C ALA A 423 -5.34 38.43 15.56
N ASN A 424 -4.64 37.56 14.82
CA ASN A 424 -3.19 37.35 14.84
C ASN A 424 -2.58 37.94 13.57
#